data_AF-A0A1S3YV02-F1
#
_entry.id   AF-A0A1S3YV02-F1
#
_cell.length_a   1.000
_cell.length_b   1.000
_cell.length_c   1.000
_cell.angle_alpha   90.00
_cell.angle_beta   90.00
_cell.angle_gamma   90.00
#
_symmetry.space_group_name_H-M   'P 1'
#
loop_
_entity.id
_entity.type
_entity.pdbx_description
1 polymer ?
#
loop_
_entity_poly.entity_id
_entity_poly.type
_entity_poly.pdbx_seq_one_letter_code
_entity_poly.pdbx_strand_id
1 'polypeptide(L)'
;MSHTVTVDRWVLSSGASSFTSTFKFYFPAKFARTRHFGGTPIRASATSNASNESVTCNSLLCGRRALLSMTALSLVMPCDRVNNSFDAIAADESLRLREEIRKVLSKGKAAGVLRLVFHDAGTFEIDEKIGGMNGSIVLELDRPENKGLKKSVKILEKAKSQIDVVQPVPWADLIALAGAEAVSLCGGPSIPVQLGRIDSLVPDPEGKLPEESLDATSLKQCFERKGFSTQELVALSGAHTLGSKGFGSPVVFDNAYFKILMEKPWLSSAMMVFYSEMEIPDTYMHRA
;
A
#
# COMPACT_ATOMS: atom_id res chain seq x y z
N MET A 1 34.37 -44.61 46.62
CA MET A 1 32.97 -44.74 46.14
C MET A 1 32.84 -43.84 44.92
N SER A 2 32.93 -44.45 43.76
CA SER A 2 32.91 -43.82 42.45
C SER A 2 31.49 -43.92 41.91
N HIS A 3 30.92 -42.81 41.42
CA HIS A 3 29.71 -42.85 40.61
C HIS A 3 29.90 -41.97 39.37
N THR A 4 30.33 -42.63 38.30
CA THR A 4 30.00 -42.28 36.92
C THR A 4 28.56 -42.71 36.65
N VAL A 5 27.76 -41.83 36.05
CA VAL A 5 26.57 -42.22 35.27
C VAL A 5 26.52 -41.42 33.98
N THR A 6 26.26 -42.17 32.92
CA THR A 6 26.36 -41.86 31.50
C THR A 6 25.14 -41.10 30.98
N VAL A 7 25.37 -40.45 29.83
CA VAL A 7 24.47 -39.72 28.93
C VAL A 7 23.20 -40.50 28.58
N ASP A 8 22.06 -39.80 28.52
CA ASP A 8 20.98 -40.17 27.60
C ASP A 8 20.54 -38.99 26.72
N ARG A 9 20.52 -39.32 25.43
CA ARG A 9 20.34 -38.49 24.25
C ARG A 9 18.86 -38.49 23.89
N TRP A 10 18.15 -37.39 24.16
CA TRP A 10 16.81 -37.20 23.60
C TRP A 10 16.88 -36.41 22.30
N VAL A 11 16.77 -37.17 21.21
CA VAL A 11 16.36 -36.71 19.89
C VAL A 11 14.85 -36.40 19.95
N LEU A 12 14.47 -35.14 19.73
CA LEU A 12 13.12 -34.74 19.32
C LEU A 12 13.33 -33.92 18.04
N SER A 13 13.39 -34.55 16.87
CA SER A 13 12.25 -34.81 15.98
C SER A 13 11.28 -33.63 15.84
N SER A 14 11.63 -32.76 14.90
CA SER A 14 10.77 -32.22 13.84
C SER A 14 9.29 -32.01 14.17
N GLY A 15 8.96 -30.75 14.47
CA GLY A 15 7.61 -30.22 14.40
C GLY A 15 7.66 -28.79 13.87
N ALA A 16 7.99 -28.63 12.58
CA ALA A 16 7.85 -27.35 11.89
C ALA A 16 6.35 -27.06 11.71
N SER A 17 5.71 -26.50 12.73
CA SER A 17 4.41 -25.84 12.57
C SER A 17 4.66 -24.52 11.85
N SER A 18 4.60 -24.55 10.52
CA SER A 18 4.51 -23.33 9.71
C SER A 18 3.17 -22.66 10.02
N PHE A 19 3.17 -21.74 10.99
CA PHE A 19 2.07 -20.82 11.17
C PHE A 19 2.18 -19.75 10.08
N THR A 20 1.55 -20.00 8.93
CA THR A 20 1.25 -18.95 7.97
C THR A 20 0.11 -18.11 8.55
N SER A 21 0.44 -17.13 9.40
CA SER A 21 -0.51 -16.08 9.75
C SER A 21 -0.65 -15.16 8.55
N THR A 22 -1.66 -15.39 7.72
CA THR A 22 -2.07 -14.44 6.68
C THR A 22 -2.76 -13.26 7.36
N PHE A 23 -1.98 -12.25 7.73
CA PHE A 23 -2.53 -10.95 8.09
C PHE A 23 -3.20 -10.34 6.85
N LYS A 24 -4.53 -10.41 6.80
CA LYS A 24 -5.32 -9.63 5.84
C LYS A 24 -5.40 -8.20 6.36
N PHE A 25 -4.52 -7.34 5.88
CA PHE A 25 -4.70 -5.90 6.04
C PHE A 25 -5.95 -5.47 5.26
N TYR A 26 -7.00 -5.08 5.97
CA TYR A 26 -8.21 -4.53 5.36
C TYR A 26 -8.04 -3.01 5.29
N PHE A 27 -7.55 -2.51 4.17
CA PHE A 27 -7.60 -1.08 3.87
C PHE A 27 -9.01 -0.74 3.37
N PRO A 28 -9.80 0.09 4.08
CA PRO A 28 -11.12 0.49 3.60
C PRO A 28 -10.99 1.58 2.53
N ALA A 29 -10.63 1.20 1.31
CA ALA A 29 -10.77 2.08 0.14
C ALA A 29 -11.86 1.53 -0.78
N LYS A 30 -13.13 1.81 -0.45
CA LYS A 30 -14.21 1.67 -1.43
C LYS A 30 -14.17 2.90 -2.33
N PHE A 31 -13.51 2.81 -3.48
CA PHE A 31 -13.62 3.84 -4.52
C PHE A 31 -14.58 3.39 -5.61
N ALA A 32 -15.70 4.11 -5.75
CA ALA A 32 -16.64 3.93 -6.84
C ALA A 32 -16.04 4.50 -8.12
N ARG A 33 -15.98 3.67 -9.17
CA ARG A 33 -15.50 4.07 -10.49
C ARG A 33 -16.58 4.85 -11.23
N THR A 34 -16.54 6.18 -11.19
CA THR A 34 -17.36 7.03 -12.07
C THR A 34 -16.48 7.65 -13.14
N ARG A 35 -16.50 7.10 -14.36
CA ARG A 35 -15.89 7.75 -15.54
C ARG A 35 -16.87 8.82 -16.05
N HIS A 36 -16.56 10.09 -15.79
CA HIS A 36 -17.18 11.19 -16.54
C HIS A 36 -16.38 11.45 -17.82
N PHE A 37 -16.96 11.12 -18.97
CA PHE A 37 -16.51 11.65 -20.26
C PHE A 37 -17.02 13.08 -20.40
N GLY A 38 -16.15 14.06 -20.18
CA GLY A 38 -16.42 15.47 -20.46
C GLY A 38 -16.04 15.81 -21.90
N GLY A 39 -17.02 15.81 -22.81
CA GLY A 39 -16.90 16.44 -24.12
C GLY A 39 -17.12 17.94 -24.00
N THR A 40 -16.16 18.73 -24.49
CA THR A 40 -16.26 20.19 -24.61
C THR A 40 -17.29 20.60 -25.67
N PRO A 41 -18.17 21.60 -25.43
CA PRO A 41 -19.05 22.11 -26.46
C PRO A 41 -18.39 23.26 -27.24
N ILE A 42 -18.25 23.09 -28.56
CA ILE A 42 -17.98 24.21 -29.47
C ILE A 42 -19.33 24.84 -29.82
N ARG A 43 -19.46 26.11 -29.46
CA ARG A 43 -20.58 27.00 -29.79
C ARG A 43 -20.29 27.66 -31.13
N ALA A 44 -21.13 27.41 -32.13
CA ALA A 44 -21.25 28.24 -33.32
C ALA A 44 -22.74 28.43 -33.64
N SER A 45 -23.17 29.68 -33.73
CA SER A 45 -24.49 30.06 -34.22
C SER A 45 -24.29 30.91 -35.46
N ALA A 46 -24.84 30.46 -36.59
CA ALA A 46 -25.08 31.27 -37.77
C ALA A 46 -26.45 30.90 -38.33
N THR A 47 -27.19 31.92 -38.71
CA THR A 47 -28.62 31.93 -39.06
C THR A 47 -28.89 31.61 -40.53
N SER A 48 -30.08 31.04 -40.73
CA SER A 48 -31.06 31.27 -41.81
C SER A 48 -30.86 30.73 -43.24
N ASN A 49 -31.97 30.12 -43.70
CA ASN A 49 -32.60 30.15 -45.03
C ASN A 49 -32.44 28.97 -46.02
N ALA A 50 -33.55 28.23 -46.13
CA ALA A 50 -34.41 28.06 -47.31
C ALA A 50 -34.15 26.93 -48.34
N SER A 51 -35.27 26.25 -48.67
CA SER A 51 -35.65 25.54 -49.92
C SER A 51 -34.86 24.28 -50.31
N ASN A 52 -35.39 23.24 -50.95
CA ASN A 52 -36.73 22.76 -51.31
C ASN A 52 -36.57 21.28 -51.81
N GLU A 53 -37.70 20.60 -52.01
CA GLU A 53 -37.91 19.31 -52.76
C GLU A 53 -37.58 18.02 -51.98
N SER A 54 -38.58 17.29 -51.45
CA SER A 54 -39.56 16.37 -52.08
C SER A 54 -38.88 15.14 -52.68
N VAL A 55 -39.21 13.90 -52.26
CA VAL A 55 -40.23 13.04 -52.88
C VAL A 55 -40.52 11.83 -51.95
N THR A 56 -41.78 11.76 -51.48
CA THR A 56 -42.71 10.61 -51.27
C THR A 56 -42.21 9.20 -50.91
N CYS A 57 -42.89 8.27 -50.23
CA CYS A 57 -44.15 8.08 -49.46
C CYS A 57 -44.11 6.58 -49.04
N ASN A 58 -44.59 6.08 -47.90
CA ASN A 58 -46.00 5.93 -47.53
C ASN A 58 -46.12 5.54 -46.05
N SER A 59 -47.11 6.16 -45.41
CA SER A 59 -47.72 5.75 -44.15
C SER A 59 -48.53 4.46 -44.33
N LEU A 60 -48.34 3.49 -43.43
CA LEU A 60 -49.44 2.61 -43.01
C LEU A 60 -49.48 2.52 -41.49
N LEU A 61 -50.70 2.68 -40.99
CA LEU A 61 -51.12 2.88 -39.62
C LEU A 61 -51.02 1.63 -38.74
N CYS A 62 -50.75 1.89 -37.47
CA CYS A 62 -51.47 1.38 -36.29
C CYS A 62 -51.89 -0.10 -36.26
N GLY A 63 -51.17 -0.88 -35.45
CA GLY A 63 -51.64 -2.14 -34.91
C GLY A 63 -50.88 -2.49 -33.63
N ARG A 64 -51.49 -2.26 -32.47
CA ARG A 64 -50.96 -2.76 -31.19
C ARG A 64 -51.10 -4.28 -31.17
N ARG A 65 -50.00 -4.97 -30.84
CA ARG A 65 -49.84 -6.42 -30.55
C ARG A 65 -49.33 -7.26 -31.72
N ALA A 66 -48.01 -7.43 -31.76
CA ALA A 66 -47.38 -8.71 -32.10
C ALA A 66 -45.94 -8.70 -31.54
N LEU A 67 -45.78 -9.27 -30.35
CA LEU A 67 -44.51 -9.80 -29.86
C LEU A 67 -44.17 -11.02 -30.71
N LEU A 68 -42.94 -11.10 -31.25
CA LEU A 68 -42.03 -12.25 -31.13
C LEU A 68 -40.84 -12.11 -32.10
N SER A 69 -39.65 -12.16 -31.50
CA SER A 69 -38.43 -12.79 -32.02
C SER A 69 -37.85 -12.33 -33.36
N MET A 70 -36.77 -11.52 -33.32
CA MET A 70 -35.55 -11.82 -34.07
C MET A 70 -34.30 -11.33 -33.31
N THR A 71 -33.48 -12.32 -32.95
CA THR A 71 -32.04 -12.28 -32.65
C THR A 71 -31.58 -11.55 -31.39
N ALA A 72 -31.85 -12.20 -30.26
CA ALA A 72 -30.90 -12.28 -29.17
C ALA A 72 -29.64 -13.04 -29.65
N LEU A 73 -28.59 -12.31 -30.06
CA LEU A 73 -27.25 -12.86 -30.19
C LEU A 73 -26.20 -11.84 -29.72
N SER A 74 -26.32 -11.43 -28.45
CA SER A 74 -25.26 -10.71 -27.72
C SER A 74 -25.21 -11.11 -26.25
N LEU A 75 -25.47 -12.38 -25.92
CA LEU A 75 -25.36 -12.88 -24.54
C LEU A 75 -24.97 -14.37 -24.52
N VAL A 76 -23.78 -14.72 -25.00
CA VAL A 76 -22.92 -15.78 -24.39
C VAL A 76 -21.46 -15.45 -24.70
N MET A 77 -20.96 -14.33 -24.17
CA MET A 77 -19.53 -14.26 -23.86
C MET A 77 -19.39 -14.79 -22.43
N PRO A 78 -18.55 -15.81 -22.17
CA PRO A 78 -18.25 -16.23 -20.81
C PRO A 78 -17.62 -15.04 -20.07
N CYS A 79 -18.35 -14.48 -19.10
CA CYS A 79 -17.89 -13.37 -18.26
C CYS A 79 -16.57 -13.70 -17.55
N ASP A 80 -16.30 -14.99 -17.32
CA ASP A 80 -15.08 -15.50 -16.71
C ASP A 80 -13.81 -15.25 -17.57
N ARG A 81 -13.93 -15.21 -18.90
CA ARG A 81 -12.77 -15.02 -19.78
C ARG A 81 -12.27 -13.57 -19.80
N VAL A 82 -13.17 -12.60 -19.59
CA VAL A 82 -12.83 -11.17 -19.54
C VAL A 82 -12.18 -10.80 -18.21
N ASN A 83 -12.69 -11.35 -17.09
CA ASN A 83 -12.09 -11.13 -15.76
C ASN A 83 -10.68 -11.72 -15.68
N ASN A 84 -10.48 -12.96 -16.14
CA ASN A 84 -9.15 -13.59 -16.18
C ASN A 84 -8.15 -12.80 -17.03
N SER A 85 -8.62 -12.14 -18.10
CA SER A 85 -7.76 -11.32 -18.97
C SER A 85 -7.36 -10.00 -18.29
N PHE A 86 -8.29 -9.36 -17.57
CA PHE A 86 -8.01 -8.11 -16.85
C PHE A 86 -7.08 -8.35 -15.65
N ASP A 87 -7.30 -9.44 -14.91
CA ASP A 87 -6.44 -9.84 -13.80
C ASP A 87 -5.03 -10.23 -14.28
N ALA A 88 -4.92 -10.89 -15.45
CA ALA A 88 -3.64 -11.19 -16.07
C ALA A 88 -2.87 -9.94 -16.51
N ILE A 89 -3.56 -8.95 -17.09
CA ILE A 89 -2.95 -7.66 -17.47
C ILE A 89 -2.51 -6.88 -16.22
N ALA A 90 -3.33 -6.83 -15.17
CA ALA A 90 -2.98 -6.15 -13.92
C ALA A 90 -1.80 -6.84 -13.20
N ALA A 91 -1.73 -8.18 -13.27
CA ALA A 91 -0.60 -8.94 -12.75
C ALA A 91 0.70 -8.65 -13.54
N ASP A 92 0.62 -8.63 -14.87
CA ASP A 92 1.75 -8.29 -15.75
C ASP A 92 2.27 -6.86 -15.49
N GLU A 93 1.35 -5.89 -15.35
CA GLU A 93 1.70 -4.51 -15.01
C GLU A 93 2.43 -4.44 -13.65
N SER A 94 1.89 -5.07 -12.61
CA SER A 94 2.53 -5.08 -11.28
C SER A 94 3.93 -5.71 -11.31
N LEU A 95 4.11 -6.79 -12.09
CA LEU A 95 5.42 -7.43 -12.23
C LEU A 95 6.45 -6.50 -12.89
N ARG A 96 6.08 -5.83 -13.98
CA ARG A 96 6.97 -4.89 -14.66
C ARG A 96 7.41 -3.75 -13.73
N LEU A 97 6.47 -3.20 -12.95
CA LEU A 97 6.78 -2.13 -12.00
C LEU A 97 7.74 -2.61 -10.90
N ARG A 98 7.51 -3.80 -10.37
CA ARG A 98 8.39 -4.42 -9.35
C ARG A 98 9.80 -4.65 -9.89
N GLU A 99 9.94 -5.07 -11.15
CA GLU A 99 11.25 -5.23 -11.79
C GLU A 99 12.03 -3.92 -11.87
N GLU A 100 11.40 -2.82 -12.31
CA GLU A 100 12.06 -1.51 -12.36
C GLU A 100 12.43 -0.98 -10.97
N ILE A 101 11.58 -1.20 -9.97
CA ILE A 101 11.87 -0.86 -8.57
C ILE A 101 13.09 -1.64 -8.06
N ARG A 102 13.17 -2.95 -8.34
CA ARG A 102 14.30 -3.80 -7.90
C ARG A 102 15.64 -3.37 -8.48
N LYS A 103 15.66 -2.74 -9.67
CA LYS A 103 16.90 -2.21 -10.27
C LYS A 103 17.49 -1.06 -9.46
N VAL A 104 16.67 -0.27 -8.77
CA VAL A 104 17.10 0.94 -8.05
C VAL A 104 17.18 0.76 -6.53
N LEU A 105 16.43 -0.22 -6.00
CA LEU A 105 16.29 -0.51 -4.58
C LEU A 105 17.34 -1.54 -4.12
N SER A 106 18.19 -1.14 -3.18
CA SER A 106 19.12 -2.05 -2.50
C SER A 106 18.73 -2.22 -1.04
N LYS A 107 19.20 -3.30 -0.39
CA LYS A 107 18.90 -3.57 1.02
C LYS A 107 19.19 -2.39 1.96
N GLY A 108 20.31 -1.70 1.77
CA GLY A 108 20.68 -0.51 2.57
C GLY A 108 19.77 0.70 2.37
N LYS A 109 18.94 0.71 1.31
CA LYS A 109 17.95 1.77 1.03
C LYS A 109 16.53 1.37 1.46
N ALA A 110 16.29 0.10 1.76
CA ALA A 110 14.98 -0.45 2.07
C ALA A 110 14.29 0.29 3.24
N ALA A 111 15.02 0.53 4.34
CA ALA A 111 14.50 1.23 5.50
C ALA A 111 13.98 2.65 5.16
N GLY A 112 14.70 3.39 4.32
CA GLY A 112 14.29 4.73 3.89
C GLY A 112 13.05 4.72 3.00
N VAL A 113 12.89 3.69 2.17
CA VAL A 113 11.68 3.51 1.33
C VAL A 113 10.49 3.05 2.18
N LEU A 114 10.70 2.17 3.15
CA LEU A 114 9.65 1.74 4.07
C LEU A 114 9.14 2.91 4.93
N ARG A 115 10.06 3.78 5.37
CA ARG A 115 9.68 5.04 6.03
C ARG A 115 8.90 5.97 5.09
N LEU A 116 9.29 6.09 3.82
CA LEU A 116 8.54 6.89 2.84
C LEU A 116 7.09 6.40 2.72
N VAL A 117 6.88 5.08 2.67
CA VAL A 117 5.54 4.46 2.62
C VAL A 117 4.71 4.84 3.85
N PHE A 118 5.29 4.75 5.05
CA PHE A 118 4.60 5.14 6.28
C PHE A 118 4.25 6.63 6.30
N HIS A 119 5.15 7.49 5.82
CA HIS A 119 4.91 8.93 5.81
C HIS A 119 3.85 9.37 4.80
N ASP A 120 3.71 8.67 3.66
CA ASP A 120 2.58 8.88 2.73
C ASP A 120 1.27 8.35 3.34
N ALA A 121 1.23 7.09 3.76
CA ALA A 121 0.01 6.48 4.29
C ALA A 121 -0.45 7.07 5.63
N GLY A 122 0.50 7.54 6.44
CA GLY A 122 0.32 7.87 7.84
C GLY A 122 -0.46 9.15 8.07
N THR A 123 -0.77 9.93 7.05
CA THR A 123 -1.60 11.13 7.16
C THR A 123 -3.10 10.82 7.29
N PHE A 124 -3.52 9.60 6.93
CA PHE A 124 -4.94 9.20 6.95
C PHE A 124 -5.55 9.24 8.34
N GLU A 125 -6.77 9.76 8.43
CA GLU A 125 -7.65 9.61 9.60
C GLU A 125 -9.07 9.22 9.16
N ILE A 126 -9.71 8.32 9.93
CA ILE A 126 -11.03 7.76 9.59
C ILE A 126 -12.12 8.83 9.56
N ASP A 127 -12.10 9.75 10.54
CA ASP A 127 -13.17 10.73 10.72
C ASP A 127 -13.18 11.77 9.60
N GLU A 128 -12.00 12.22 9.18
CA GLU A 128 -11.83 13.21 8.12
C GLU A 128 -11.88 12.57 6.72
N LYS A 129 -11.46 11.31 6.59
CA LYS A 129 -11.28 10.61 5.30
C LYS A 129 -10.35 11.35 4.34
N ILE A 130 -9.40 12.10 4.90
CA ILE A 130 -8.38 12.85 4.19
C ILE A 130 -7.05 12.13 4.38
N GLY A 131 -6.20 12.22 3.37
CA GLY A 131 -4.85 11.66 3.34
C GLY A 131 -4.78 10.17 3.02
N GLY A 132 -3.66 9.55 3.40
CA GLY A 132 -3.37 8.14 3.16
C GLY A 132 -2.46 7.91 1.97
N MET A 133 -2.42 6.67 1.48
CA MET A 133 -1.57 6.29 0.36
C MET A 133 -2.09 6.94 -0.95
N ASN A 134 -1.73 8.19 -1.17
CA ASN A 134 -2.21 9.04 -2.25
C ASN A 134 -1.03 9.79 -2.92
N GLY A 135 0.21 9.48 -2.57
CA GLY A 135 1.40 10.08 -3.17
C GLY A 135 1.64 11.54 -2.80
N SER A 136 0.87 12.15 -1.89
CA SER A 136 1.04 13.55 -1.48
C SER A 136 2.41 13.82 -0.87
N ILE A 137 3.08 12.80 -0.31
CA ILE A 137 4.40 12.91 0.33
C ILE A 137 5.45 13.58 -0.56
N VAL A 138 5.33 13.45 -1.89
CA VAL A 138 6.26 14.07 -2.85
C VAL A 138 6.17 15.60 -2.86
N LEU A 139 5.04 16.15 -2.39
CA LEU A 139 4.76 17.58 -2.23
C LEU A 139 5.14 18.09 -0.84
N GLU A 140 5.53 17.20 0.08
CA GLU A 140 5.66 17.48 1.52
C GLU A 140 7.09 17.33 2.05
N LEU A 141 8.06 17.14 1.14
CA LEU A 141 9.45 16.77 1.50
C LEU A 141 10.25 17.84 2.23
N ASP A 142 9.75 19.07 2.29
CA ASP A 142 10.36 20.19 3.02
C ASP A 142 9.91 20.27 4.48
N ARG A 143 8.89 19.49 4.87
CA ARG A 143 8.38 19.48 6.25
C ARG A 143 9.37 18.84 7.22
N PRO A 144 9.49 19.34 8.46
CA PRO A 144 10.41 18.80 9.48
C PRO A 144 10.28 17.29 9.72
N GLU A 145 9.06 16.78 9.80
CA GLU A 145 8.74 15.38 10.00
C GLU A 145 9.23 14.49 8.84
N ASN A 146 9.31 15.03 7.62
CA ASN A 146 9.72 14.32 6.41
C ASN A 146 11.23 14.43 6.13
N LYS A 147 12.00 14.98 7.07
CA LYS A 147 13.44 15.16 6.93
C LYS A 147 14.15 13.86 6.54
N GLY A 148 14.92 13.92 5.46
CA GLY A 148 15.70 12.79 4.92
C GLY A 148 14.99 11.97 3.84
N LEU A 149 13.66 12.10 3.66
CA LEU A 149 12.90 11.32 2.68
C LEU A 149 13.19 11.70 1.22
N LYS A 150 13.75 12.89 0.98
CA LYS A 150 14.24 13.31 -0.35
C LYS A 150 15.17 12.29 -1.00
N LYS A 151 15.97 11.55 -0.20
CA LYS A 151 16.86 10.51 -0.72
C LYS A 151 16.06 9.31 -1.24
N SER A 152 15.03 8.88 -0.51
CA SER A 152 14.14 7.78 -0.89
C SER A 152 13.35 8.12 -2.14
N VAL A 153 12.77 9.33 -2.22
CA VAL A 153 12.07 9.80 -3.42
C VAL A 153 13.00 9.80 -4.63
N LYS A 154 14.22 10.35 -4.53
CA LYS A 154 15.22 10.32 -5.62
C LYS A 154 15.60 8.92 -6.10
N ILE A 155 15.52 7.91 -5.23
CA ILE A 155 15.75 6.51 -5.64
C ILE A 155 14.58 6.05 -6.51
N LEU A 156 13.34 6.32 -6.09
CA LEU A 156 12.14 5.94 -6.82
C LEU A 156 11.94 6.75 -8.10
N GLU A 157 12.36 8.02 -8.14
CA GLU A 157 12.37 8.86 -9.36
C GLU A 157 13.14 8.17 -10.50
N LYS A 158 14.23 7.45 -10.20
CA LYS A 158 14.98 6.71 -11.22
C LYS A 158 14.15 5.60 -11.84
N ALA A 159 13.45 4.80 -11.03
CA ALA A 159 12.55 3.77 -11.54
C ALA A 159 11.37 4.40 -12.28
N LYS A 160 10.76 5.43 -11.69
CA LYS A 160 9.64 6.16 -12.28
C LYS A 160 9.96 6.70 -13.67
N SER A 161 11.17 7.24 -13.87
CA SER A 161 11.62 7.75 -15.17
C SER A 161 11.61 6.70 -16.28
N GLN A 162 11.88 5.42 -15.95
CA GLN A 162 11.85 4.32 -16.92
C GLN A 162 10.42 3.80 -17.13
N ILE A 163 9.65 3.74 -16.04
CA ILE A 163 8.25 3.28 -16.05
C ILE A 163 7.39 4.23 -16.90
N ASP A 164 7.48 5.54 -16.64
CA ASP A 164 6.61 6.55 -17.24
C ASP A 164 6.83 6.71 -18.75
N VAL A 165 8.00 6.32 -19.28
CA VAL A 165 8.26 6.29 -20.73
C VAL A 165 7.35 5.28 -21.43
N VAL A 166 7.03 4.17 -20.77
CA VAL A 166 6.17 3.12 -21.32
C VAL A 166 4.71 3.39 -20.95
N GLN A 167 4.44 3.66 -19.68
CA GLN A 167 3.11 3.96 -19.17
C GLN A 167 3.23 4.77 -17.88
N PRO A 168 2.66 5.98 -17.82
CA PRO A 168 2.65 6.79 -16.60
C PRO A 168 1.98 6.06 -15.44
N VAL A 169 2.66 6.02 -14.29
CA VAL A 169 2.15 5.39 -13.07
C VAL A 169 2.05 6.39 -11.92
N PRO A 170 0.97 6.40 -11.12
CA PRO A 170 0.84 7.24 -9.93
C PRO A 170 1.98 7.02 -8.94
N TRP A 171 2.47 8.11 -8.34
CA TRP A 171 3.39 8.05 -7.19
C TRP A 171 2.86 7.18 -6.07
N ALA A 172 1.56 7.26 -5.76
CA ALA A 172 0.93 6.47 -4.71
C ALA A 172 1.13 4.95 -4.90
N ASP A 173 0.96 4.47 -6.14
CA ASP A 173 1.14 3.06 -6.47
C ASP A 173 2.62 2.65 -6.49
N LEU A 174 3.48 3.52 -7.01
CA LEU A 174 4.93 3.30 -7.04
C LEU A 174 5.50 3.19 -5.61
N ILE A 175 5.10 4.09 -4.71
CA ILE A 175 5.53 4.10 -3.31
C ILE A 175 5.05 2.84 -2.59
N ALA A 176 3.76 2.48 -2.75
CA ALA A 176 3.21 1.27 -2.15
C ALA A 176 3.93 -0.02 -2.61
N LEU A 177 4.18 -0.15 -3.92
CA LEU A 177 4.95 -1.28 -4.46
C LEU A 177 6.39 -1.28 -3.96
N ALA A 178 7.03 -0.11 -3.87
CA ALA A 178 8.40 0.00 -3.40
C ALA A 178 8.55 -0.41 -1.93
N GLY A 179 7.56 -0.12 -1.08
CA GLY A 179 7.50 -0.61 0.29
C GLY A 179 7.42 -2.14 0.37
N ALA A 180 6.53 -2.75 -0.43
CA ALA A 180 6.41 -4.20 -0.49
C ALA A 180 7.70 -4.88 -0.98
N GLU A 181 8.35 -4.30 -1.99
CA GLU A 181 9.65 -4.79 -2.47
C GLU A 181 10.77 -4.57 -1.45
N ALA A 182 10.75 -3.48 -0.67
CA ALA A 182 11.73 -3.25 0.39
C ALA A 182 11.66 -4.33 1.48
N VAL A 183 10.46 -4.71 1.90
CA VAL A 183 10.25 -5.79 2.89
C VAL A 183 10.71 -7.13 2.33
N SER A 184 10.26 -7.48 1.12
CA SER A 184 10.64 -8.73 0.44
C SER A 184 12.15 -8.86 0.22
N LEU A 185 12.79 -7.78 -0.25
CA LEU A 185 14.24 -7.73 -0.49
C LEU A 185 15.05 -7.98 0.79
N CYS A 186 14.53 -7.58 1.94
CA CYS A 186 15.15 -7.78 3.24
C CYS A 186 14.80 -9.12 3.91
N GLY A 187 14.07 -10.01 3.23
CA GLY A 187 13.70 -11.33 3.74
C GLY A 187 12.38 -11.37 4.52
N GLY A 188 11.61 -10.28 4.49
CA GLY A 188 10.29 -10.22 5.12
C GLY A 188 9.20 -10.88 4.27
N PRO A 189 7.94 -10.83 4.73
CA PRO A 189 6.82 -11.45 4.02
C PRO A 189 6.53 -10.78 2.68
N SER A 190 5.95 -11.55 1.75
CA SER A 190 5.40 -10.99 0.51
C SER A 190 4.13 -10.20 0.81
N ILE A 191 4.12 -8.91 0.47
CA ILE A 191 2.98 -8.02 0.70
C ILE A 191 2.24 -7.83 -0.63
N PRO A 192 0.96 -8.28 -0.73
CA PRO A 192 0.15 -8.01 -1.91
C PRO A 192 -0.20 -6.52 -1.96
N VAL A 193 0.00 -5.91 -3.13
CA VAL A 193 -0.31 -4.49 -3.35
C VAL A 193 -1.32 -4.41 -4.49
N GLN A 194 -2.48 -3.83 -4.19
CA GLN A 194 -3.45 -3.46 -5.21
C GLN A 194 -3.04 -2.13 -5.84
N LEU A 195 -3.13 -2.04 -7.15
CA LEU A 195 -2.86 -0.84 -7.94
C LEU A 195 -4.17 -0.11 -8.28
N GLY A 196 -4.06 1.12 -8.78
CA GLY A 196 -5.17 1.98 -9.16
C GLY A 196 -5.39 3.17 -8.23
N ARG A 197 -4.38 3.54 -7.43
CA ARG A 197 -4.43 4.77 -6.62
C ARG A 197 -4.35 6.00 -7.53
N ILE A 198 -4.77 7.15 -7.01
CA ILE A 198 -4.72 8.42 -7.73
C ILE A 198 -3.86 9.37 -6.91
N ASP A 199 -2.92 10.03 -7.57
CA ASP A 199 -2.05 11.00 -6.92
C ASP A 199 -2.84 12.22 -6.45
N SER A 200 -2.58 12.65 -5.21
CA SER A 200 -3.07 13.93 -4.71
C SER A 200 -2.40 15.08 -5.45
N LEU A 201 -3.18 16.11 -5.76
CA LEU A 201 -2.68 17.36 -6.37
C LEU A 201 -2.26 18.39 -5.31
N VAL A 202 -2.54 18.12 -4.04
CA VAL A 202 -2.26 19.01 -2.91
C VAL A 202 -1.58 18.21 -1.79
N PRO A 203 -0.71 18.83 -0.98
CA PRO A 203 -0.15 18.17 0.18
C PRO A 203 -1.25 17.85 1.20
N ASP A 204 -1.08 16.75 1.93
CA ASP A 204 -1.95 16.38 3.04
C ASP A 204 -1.74 17.32 4.24
N PRO A 205 -2.68 17.37 5.20
CA PRO A 205 -2.54 18.21 6.41
C PRO A 205 -1.31 17.86 7.25
N GLU A 206 -0.68 18.87 7.84
CA GLU A 206 0.42 18.72 8.80
C GLU A 206 -0.06 18.16 10.15
N GLY A 207 0.88 17.66 10.95
CA GLY A 207 0.59 17.20 12.32
C GLY A 207 -0.23 15.91 12.39
N LYS A 208 -0.34 15.16 11.28
CA LYS A 208 -1.06 13.88 11.23
C LYS A 208 -0.17 12.67 11.56
N LEU A 209 1.14 12.80 11.48
CA LEU A 209 2.09 11.72 11.79
C LEU A 209 2.39 11.64 13.30
N PRO A 210 2.60 10.43 13.85
CA PRO A 210 3.00 10.28 15.25
C PRO A 210 4.40 10.85 15.47
N GLU A 211 4.54 11.68 16.51
CA GLU A 211 5.86 12.17 16.94
C GLU A 211 6.61 11.09 17.70
N GLU A 212 7.94 11.06 17.57
CA GLU A 212 8.81 10.11 18.29
C GLU A 212 8.75 10.27 19.82
N SER A 213 8.31 11.44 20.29
CA SER A 213 8.20 11.85 21.69
C SER A 213 6.87 11.49 22.36
N LEU A 214 5.87 11.00 21.62
CA LEU A 214 4.57 10.63 22.19
C LEU A 214 4.72 9.57 23.29
N ASP A 215 3.85 9.53 24.28
CA ASP A 215 3.77 8.37 25.18
C ASP A 215 2.98 7.21 24.52
N ALA A 216 2.97 6.03 25.14
CA ALA A 216 2.27 4.88 24.56
C ALA A 216 0.77 5.10 24.40
N THR A 217 0.16 5.85 25.32
CA THR A 217 -1.28 6.12 25.28
C THR A 217 -1.62 7.00 24.09
N SER A 218 -0.85 8.07 23.90
CA SER A 218 -1.00 9.01 22.80
C SER A 218 -0.66 8.37 21.45
N LEU A 219 0.33 7.48 21.42
CA LEU A 219 0.68 6.70 20.22
C LEU A 219 -0.47 5.74 19.83
N LYS A 220 -1.06 5.02 20.80
CA LYS A 220 -2.23 4.16 20.57
C LYS A 220 -3.41 4.98 20.03
N GLN A 221 -3.74 6.09 20.68
CA GLN A 221 -4.81 6.98 20.23
C GLN A 221 -4.55 7.55 18.82
N CYS A 222 -3.30 7.86 18.50
CA CYS A 222 -2.92 8.31 17.16
C CYS A 222 -3.24 7.23 16.12
N PHE A 223 -2.82 5.98 16.33
CA PHE A 223 -3.08 4.87 15.41
C PHE A 223 -4.55 4.45 15.34
N GLU A 224 -5.28 4.55 16.45
CA GLU A 224 -6.73 4.30 16.50
C GLU A 224 -7.49 5.25 15.57
N ARG A 225 -7.13 6.55 15.53
CA ARG A 225 -7.72 7.51 14.58
C ARG A 225 -7.45 7.16 13.12
N LYS A 226 -6.39 6.40 12.84
CA LYS A 226 -6.05 5.89 11.49
C LYS A 226 -6.74 4.57 11.16
N GLY A 227 -7.40 3.96 12.15
CA GLY A 227 -8.11 2.69 12.01
C GLY A 227 -7.31 1.47 12.35
N PHE A 228 -6.19 1.62 13.04
CA PHE A 228 -5.39 0.50 13.51
C PHE A 228 -5.70 0.17 14.97
N SER A 229 -5.86 -1.12 15.24
CA SER A 229 -5.85 -1.66 16.60
C SER A 229 -4.45 -1.56 17.23
N THR A 230 -4.36 -1.70 18.55
CA THR A 230 -3.06 -1.78 19.23
C THR A 230 -2.20 -2.93 18.71
N GLN A 231 -2.80 -4.07 18.32
CA GLN A 231 -2.05 -5.18 17.75
C GLN A 231 -1.44 -4.83 16.38
N GLU A 232 -2.17 -4.09 15.54
CA GLU A 232 -1.67 -3.64 14.24
C GLU A 232 -0.60 -2.56 14.38
N LEU A 233 -0.74 -1.65 15.35
CA LEU A 233 0.34 -0.73 15.73
C LEU A 233 1.62 -1.50 16.06
N VAL A 234 1.55 -2.50 16.95
CA VAL A 234 2.71 -3.31 17.33
C VAL A 234 3.32 -4.03 16.14
N ALA A 235 2.49 -4.63 15.28
CA ALA A 235 2.96 -5.28 14.06
C ALA A 235 3.68 -4.29 13.12
N LEU A 236 3.16 -3.07 12.98
CA LEU A 236 3.78 -2.01 12.15
C LEU A 236 5.08 -1.48 12.76
N SER A 237 5.18 -1.37 14.08
CA SER A 237 6.43 -1.02 14.79
C SER A 237 7.57 -2.00 14.48
N GLY A 238 7.27 -3.24 14.10
CA GLY A 238 8.25 -4.22 13.60
C GLY A 238 9.09 -3.73 12.41
N ALA A 239 8.60 -2.74 11.65
CA ALA A 239 9.39 -2.08 10.60
C ALA A 239 10.71 -1.47 11.12
N HIS A 240 10.79 -1.13 12.41
CA HIS A 240 12.00 -0.64 13.06
C HIS A 240 13.14 -1.65 13.16
N THR A 241 12.90 -2.93 12.81
CA THR A 241 13.98 -3.91 12.64
C THR A 241 14.91 -3.57 11.47
N LEU A 242 14.45 -2.76 10.50
CA LEU A 242 15.27 -2.26 9.41
C LEU A 242 15.84 -0.88 9.72
N GLY A 243 17.03 -0.61 9.18
CA GLY A 243 17.73 0.66 9.33
C GLY A 243 18.57 0.75 10.59
N SER A 244 19.24 1.89 10.76
CA SER A 244 20.32 2.04 11.74
C SER A 244 19.83 2.45 13.13
N LYS A 245 18.75 1.82 13.64
CA LYS A 245 18.21 2.08 14.99
C LYS A 245 18.83 1.21 16.08
N GLY A 246 19.81 0.36 15.74
CA GLY A 246 20.51 -0.51 16.68
C GLY A 246 19.79 -1.82 17.00
N PHE A 247 18.73 -2.14 16.27
CA PHE A 247 18.00 -3.40 16.41
C PHE A 247 18.50 -4.42 15.40
N GLY A 248 19.35 -5.36 15.84
CA GLY A 248 19.83 -6.44 14.99
C GLY A 248 20.55 -5.97 13.72
N SER A 249 20.32 -6.66 12.61
CA SER A 249 20.91 -6.31 11.32
C SER A 249 20.04 -5.27 10.59
N PRO A 250 20.60 -4.12 10.14
CA PRO A 250 19.82 -3.03 9.56
C PRO A 250 19.19 -3.35 8.19
N VAL A 251 19.45 -4.54 7.66
CA VAL A 251 19.10 -4.98 6.30
C VAL A 251 18.40 -6.33 6.26
N VAL A 252 18.06 -6.89 7.43
CA VAL A 252 17.35 -8.16 7.56
C VAL A 252 16.02 -7.88 8.27
N PHE A 253 14.92 -8.27 7.63
CA PHE A 253 13.59 -8.14 8.21
C PHE A 253 13.32 -9.40 9.03
N ASP A 254 13.47 -9.30 10.35
CA ASP A 254 13.24 -10.38 11.30
C ASP A 254 12.63 -9.84 12.61
N ASN A 255 12.49 -10.70 13.62
CA ASN A 255 11.90 -10.31 14.92
C ASN A 255 12.97 -9.78 15.91
N ALA A 256 14.15 -9.36 15.45
CA ALA A 256 15.20 -8.85 16.35
C ALA A 256 14.75 -7.60 17.12
N TYR A 257 14.00 -6.70 16.47
CA TYR A 257 13.41 -5.53 17.13
C TYR A 257 12.63 -5.91 18.40
N PHE A 258 11.66 -6.83 18.28
CA PHE A 258 10.85 -7.26 19.42
C PHE A 258 11.66 -8.02 20.48
N LYS A 259 12.59 -8.89 20.06
CA LYS A 259 13.45 -9.62 21.02
C LYS A 259 14.28 -8.66 21.87
N ILE A 260 14.89 -7.65 21.24
CA ILE A 260 15.69 -6.64 21.92
C ILE A 260 14.83 -5.78 22.84
N LEU A 261 13.60 -5.45 22.45
CA LEU A 261 12.65 -4.78 23.34
C LEU A 261 12.33 -5.63 24.58
N MET A 262 12.15 -6.94 24.44
CA MET A 262 11.85 -7.79 25.59
C MET A 262 13.05 -7.95 26.55
N GLU A 263 14.28 -7.81 26.06
CA GLU A 263 15.51 -7.96 26.84
C GLU A 263 15.84 -6.75 27.76
N LYS A 264 15.11 -5.63 27.62
CA LYS A 264 15.29 -4.39 28.41
C LYS A 264 16.73 -3.82 28.50
N PRO A 265 17.53 -3.74 27.41
CA PRO A 265 18.92 -3.26 27.46
C PRO A 265 19.10 -1.77 27.88
N TRP A 266 18.02 -0.98 27.90
CA TRP A 266 18.00 0.44 28.27
C TRP A 266 18.05 0.73 29.79
N LEU A 267 18.20 -0.30 30.63
CA LEU A 267 18.70 -0.11 31.99
C LEU A 267 20.17 0.35 32.00
N SER A 268 20.85 0.32 30.84
CA SER A 268 22.11 1.03 30.60
C SER A 268 21.88 2.22 29.66
N SER A 269 22.54 3.35 29.95
CA SER A 269 22.17 4.71 29.54
C SER A 269 22.23 5.07 28.03
N ALA A 270 22.37 4.10 27.12
CA ALA A 270 22.73 4.37 25.73
C ALA A 270 21.55 4.39 24.72
N MET A 271 20.32 4.05 25.11
CA MET A 271 19.23 3.82 24.14
C MET A 271 17.88 4.37 24.63
N MET A 272 17.78 5.70 24.74
CA MET A 272 16.61 6.47 25.25
C MET A 272 15.65 6.98 24.15
N VAL A 273 15.47 6.27 23.02
CA VAL A 273 14.75 6.84 21.84
C VAL A 273 13.34 6.24 21.62
N PHE A 274 12.91 5.21 22.36
CA PHE A 274 11.63 4.52 22.10
C PHE A 274 10.73 4.35 23.34
N TYR A 275 10.69 5.34 24.24
CA TYR A 275 9.85 5.28 25.46
C TYR A 275 8.38 4.96 25.21
N SER A 276 7.84 5.44 24.09
CA SER A 276 6.46 5.25 23.67
C SER A 276 6.10 3.80 23.33
N GLU A 277 7.02 3.05 22.71
CA GLU A 277 6.77 1.67 22.27
C GLU A 277 7.01 0.67 23.42
N MET A 278 7.73 1.09 24.47
CA MET A 278 8.10 0.28 25.63
C MET A 278 6.97 0.06 26.65
N GLU A 279 5.96 0.92 26.70
CA GLU A 279 4.79 0.77 27.58
C GLU A 279 3.64 -0.04 26.92
N ILE A 280 3.87 -0.58 25.71
CA ILE A 280 2.91 -1.47 25.07
C ILE A 280 3.00 -2.86 25.73
N PRO A 281 1.88 -3.46 26.20
CA PRO A 281 1.94 -4.71 26.97
C PRO A 281 2.62 -5.88 26.23
N ASP A 282 3.44 -6.65 26.96
CA ASP A 282 4.18 -7.84 26.49
C ASP A 282 3.31 -8.84 25.71
N THR A 283 2.02 -8.93 26.04
CA THR A 283 1.04 -9.80 25.37
C THR A 283 0.93 -9.55 23.87
N TYR A 284 1.20 -8.34 23.40
CA TYR A 284 1.18 -8.01 21.98
C TYR A 284 2.50 -8.34 21.29
N MET A 285 3.64 -8.17 21.99
CA MET A 285 4.98 -8.43 21.44
C MET A 285 5.22 -9.91 21.16
N HIS A 286 4.63 -10.83 21.94
CA HIS A 286 4.74 -12.27 21.69
C HIS A 286 3.95 -12.78 20.47
N ARG A 287 3.01 -11.99 19.95
CA ARG A 287 2.12 -12.38 18.85
C ARG A 287 2.46 -11.74 17.51
N ALA A 288 3.45 -10.84 17.48
CA ALA A 288 4.00 -10.19 16.29
C ALA A 288 5.21 -10.97 15.76
#